data_AF-A0A9P6PGY6-F1
#
_entry.id   AF-A0A9P6PGY6-F1
#
_cell.length_a   1.000
_cell.length_b   1.000
_cell.length_c   1.000
_cell.angle_alpha   90.00
_cell.angle_beta   90.00
_cell.angle_gamma   90.00
#
_symmetry.space_group_name_H-M   'P 1'
#
loop_
_entity.id
_entity.type
_entity.pdbx_description
1 polymer ?
#
loop_
_entity_poly.entity_id
_entity_poly.type
_entity_poly.pdbx_seq_one_letter_code
_entity_poly.pdbx_strand_id
1 'polypeptide(L)'
;MVNDRLHKHLISWNPAGTSFLVCNAARFSQDILPVHFKHGNYASFIRQLNMYGFHKINKSPRGQRGNDENEIWEFSHPKFLRGHAYLLHEIKRKAMDSEMLRRETGDIHASFSMIQVSQTELLQQFSMLQENFANLLQAFEETKEVQLQQQMMIRRLMEREVNLSHDNATNLRMIHSTEFIASQSFANIGQSVPATSKYDTTVMSSNSPFLTFQLDQSHFPPSPVSSDLLP
;
A
#
# COMPACT_ATOMS: atom_id res chain seq x y z
N MET A 1 22.45 48.55 8.95
CA MET A 1 21.19 47.77 8.98
C MET A 1 20.18 48.31 9.99
N VAL A 2 20.21 47.96 11.29
CA VAL A 2 19.10 48.31 12.22
C VAL A 2 18.90 49.82 12.46
N ASN A 3 19.96 50.64 12.32
CA ASN A 3 19.87 52.11 12.44
C ASN A 3 19.43 52.81 11.14
N ASP A 4 19.31 52.09 10.03
CA ASP A 4 18.95 52.66 8.74
C ASP A 4 17.46 53.01 8.70
N ARG A 5 17.14 54.23 8.23
CA ARG A 5 15.76 54.73 8.18
C ARG A 5 15.00 54.20 6.97
N LEU A 6 15.70 53.86 5.88
CA LEU A 6 15.09 53.40 4.62
C LEU A 6 14.29 52.10 4.82
N HIS A 7 14.82 51.21 5.67
CA HIS A 7 14.31 49.85 5.85
C HIS A 7 13.62 49.63 7.19
N LYS A 8 13.18 50.71 7.85
CA LYS A 8 12.59 50.67 9.19
C LYS A 8 11.34 49.77 9.28
N HIS A 9 10.64 49.58 8.17
CA HIS A 9 9.46 48.72 8.08
C HIS A 9 9.80 47.21 8.05
N LEU A 10 11.02 46.84 7.65
CA LEU A 10 11.48 45.45 7.63
C LEU A 10 12.40 45.11 8.82
N ILE A 11 13.20 46.07 9.28
CA ILE A 11 14.06 45.89 10.44
C ILE A 11 14.14 47.17 11.27
N SER A 12 13.88 47.06 12.58
CA SER A 12 13.89 48.22 13.47
C SER A 12 14.24 47.85 14.90
N TRP A 13 14.67 48.84 15.69
CA TRP A 13 14.80 48.69 17.13
C TRP A 13 13.44 48.61 17.80
N ASN A 14 13.34 47.85 18.89
CA ASN A 14 12.22 47.97 19.80
C ASN A 14 12.20 49.37 20.45
N PRO A 15 11.06 49.83 20.99
CA PRO A 15 10.96 51.15 21.60
C PRO A 15 11.99 51.39 22.72
N ALA A 16 12.33 50.34 23.48
CA ALA A 16 13.33 50.40 24.56
C ALA A 16 14.80 50.41 24.07
N GLY A 17 15.06 50.09 22.81
CA GLY A 17 16.42 49.98 22.26
C GLY A 17 17.23 48.78 22.74
N THR A 18 16.61 47.77 23.35
CA THR A 18 17.26 46.58 23.93
C THR A 18 17.23 45.35 23.01
N SER A 19 16.43 45.38 21.97
CA SER A 19 16.24 44.31 20.99
C SER A 19 15.91 44.91 19.64
N PHE A 20 16.00 44.11 18.58
CA PHE A 20 15.56 44.50 17.25
C PHE A 20 14.51 43.52 16.73
N LEU A 21 13.63 44.03 15.87
CA LEU A 21 12.56 43.30 15.24
C LEU A 21 12.86 43.16 13.76
N VAL A 22 12.54 41.99 13.21
CA VAL A 22 12.52 41.71 11.78
C VAL A 22 11.08 41.36 11.40
N CYS A 23 10.50 42.15 10.52
CA CYS A 23 9.16 41.96 9.99
C CYS A 23 9.27 41.37 8.58
N ASN A 24 8.34 40.48 8.23
CA ASN A 24 8.27 39.84 6.90
C ASN A 24 9.63 39.26 6.47
N ALA A 25 9.94 38.06 6.97
CA ALA A 25 11.21 37.39 6.72
C ALA A 25 11.52 37.23 5.22
N ALA A 26 10.50 37.05 4.37
CA ALA A 26 10.65 36.90 2.93
C ALA A 26 11.17 38.20 2.27
N ARG A 27 10.52 39.34 2.52
CA ARG A 27 10.98 40.64 1.97
C ARG A 27 12.31 41.06 2.57
N PHE A 28 12.52 40.87 3.86
CA PHE A 28 13.82 41.13 4.49
C PHE A 28 14.96 40.35 3.81
N SER A 29 14.68 39.10 3.43
CA SER A 29 15.64 38.23 2.74
C SER A 29 15.97 38.66 1.32
N GLN A 30 15.01 39.22 0.60
CA GLN A 30 15.19 39.70 -0.78
C GLN A 30 15.80 41.10 -0.83
N ASP A 31 15.32 42.02 0.00
CA ASP A 31 15.61 43.45 -0.13
C ASP A 31 16.80 43.90 0.74
N ILE A 32 16.97 43.30 1.93
CA ILE A 32 17.92 43.78 2.95
C ILE A 32 19.18 42.93 3.01
N LEU A 33 19.02 41.60 3.02
CA LEU A 33 20.15 40.70 3.19
C LEU A 33 21.21 40.84 2.08
N PRO A 34 20.87 40.93 0.78
CA PRO A 34 21.88 41.08 -0.27
C PRO A 34 22.64 42.41 -0.22
N VAL A 35 22.05 43.45 0.40
CA VAL A 35 22.68 44.78 0.53
C VAL A 35 23.72 44.80 1.67
N HIS A 36 23.50 44.00 2.72
CA HIS A 36 24.39 43.95 3.90
C HIS A 36 25.26 42.69 4.00
N PHE A 37 24.90 41.62 3.29
CA PHE A 37 25.55 40.31 3.31
C PHE A 37 25.71 39.76 1.89
N LYS A 38 26.61 38.78 1.71
CA LYS A 38 26.85 38.14 0.41
C LYS A 38 25.80 37.09 0.01
N HIS A 39 24.66 37.05 0.69
CA HIS A 39 23.58 36.09 0.46
C HIS A 39 22.23 36.66 0.85
N GLY A 40 21.15 36.18 0.24
CA GLY A 40 19.76 36.52 0.61
C GLY A 40 19.10 35.54 1.58
N ASN A 41 19.82 34.57 2.15
CA ASN A 41 19.19 33.50 2.93
C ASN A 41 18.93 33.89 4.40
N TYR A 42 17.65 33.91 4.80
CA TYR A 42 17.22 34.16 6.17
C TYR A 42 17.86 33.20 7.19
N ALA A 43 17.92 31.91 6.88
CA ALA A 43 18.46 30.90 7.79
C ALA A 43 19.95 31.14 8.09
N SER A 44 20.71 31.63 7.10
CA SER A 44 22.11 32.03 7.31
C SER A 44 22.23 33.25 8.21
N PHE A 45 21.32 34.22 8.09
CA PHE A 45 21.24 35.35 9.00
C PHE A 45 20.94 34.90 10.44
N ILE A 46 19.94 34.02 10.62
CA ILE A 46 19.62 33.43 11.94
C ILE A 46 20.81 32.66 12.51
N ARG A 47 21.51 31.88 11.68
CA ARG A 47 22.72 31.18 12.11
C ARG A 47 23.75 32.17 12.65
N GLN A 48 24.04 33.26 11.93
CA GLN A 48 24.97 34.27 12.41
C GLN A 48 24.54 34.85 13.74
N LEU A 49 23.26 35.24 13.89
CA LEU A 49 22.72 35.70 15.17
C LEU A 49 22.99 34.70 16.31
N ASN A 50 22.67 33.43 16.09
CA ASN A 50 22.89 32.38 17.09
C ASN A 50 24.38 32.21 17.45
N MET A 51 25.27 32.30 16.45
CA MET A 51 26.72 32.23 16.66
C MET A 51 27.25 33.40 17.49
N TYR A 52 26.63 34.57 17.42
CA TYR A 52 26.95 35.73 18.27
C TYR A 52 26.13 35.79 19.56
N GLY A 53 25.37 34.74 19.87
CA GLY A 53 24.61 34.63 21.13
C GLY A 53 23.37 35.51 21.19
N PHE A 54 22.82 35.91 20.06
CA PHE A 54 21.48 36.49 20.02
C PHE A 54 20.44 35.40 20.26
N HIS A 55 19.34 35.75 20.94
CA HIS A 55 18.25 34.83 21.23
C HIS A 55 16.93 35.43 20.76
N LYS A 56 16.05 34.58 20.22
CA LYS A 56 14.69 34.97 19.84
C LYS A 56 13.88 35.27 21.11
N ILE A 57 13.28 36.45 21.15
CA ILE A 57 12.28 36.81 22.16
C ILE A 57 10.92 36.35 21.65
N ASN A 58 10.34 35.33 22.28
CA ASN A 58 9.01 34.84 21.93
C ASN A 58 7.92 35.79 22.46
N LYS A 59 7.61 36.84 21.70
CA LYS A 59 6.50 37.78 21.98
C LYS A 59 5.53 37.93 20.80
N SER A 60 5.34 36.89 19.98
CA SER A 60 4.13 36.87 19.17
C SER A 60 2.94 36.69 20.12
N PRO A 61 1.98 37.65 20.17
CA PRO A 61 0.77 37.47 20.97
C PRO A 61 0.09 36.19 20.48
N ARG A 62 -0.05 35.19 21.35
CA ARG A 62 -0.65 33.87 21.05
C ARG A 62 -2.15 33.93 20.71
N GLY A 63 -2.65 35.00 20.09
CA GLY A 63 -4.08 35.28 19.94
C GLY A 63 -4.55 35.78 18.58
N GLN A 64 -3.68 36.11 17.63
CA GLN A 64 -4.12 36.45 16.26
C GLN A 64 -3.52 35.47 15.25
N ARG A 65 -4.19 34.32 15.09
CA ARG A 65 -4.08 33.51 13.87
C ARG A 65 -4.85 34.22 12.75
N GLY A 66 -4.27 35.30 12.24
CA GLY A 66 -4.82 36.07 11.14
C GLY A 66 -3.67 36.69 10.35
N ASN A 67 -3.40 36.09 9.18
CA ASN A 67 -2.41 36.46 8.18
C ASN A 67 -0.92 36.20 8.54
N ASP A 68 -0.31 35.29 7.78
CA ASP A 68 1.14 35.01 7.75
C ASP A 68 2.00 36.26 7.43
N GLU A 69 1.38 37.32 6.92
CA GLU A 69 2.01 38.62 6.62
C GLU A 69 2.54 39.39 7.85
N ASN A 70 2.10 39.01 9.06
CA ASN A 70 2.46 39.71 10.31
C ASN A 70 3.47 38.94 11.18
N GLU A 71 4.27 38.04 10.61
CA GLU A 71 5.31 37.35 11.37
C GLU A 71 6.45 38.31 11.75
N ILE A 72 6.44 38.73 13.02
CA ILE A 72 7.46 39.60 13.62
C ILE A 72 8.41 38.75 14.46
N TRP A 73 9.68 38.79 14.10
CA TRP A 73 10.76 38.10 14.80
C TRP A 73 11.57 39.10 15.63
N GLU A 74 11.52 38.99 16.95
CA GLU A 74 12.31 39.81 17.85
C GLU A 74 13.57 39.06 18.31
N PHE A 75 14.73 39.70 18.23
CA PHE A 75 16.00 39.16 18.68
C PHE A 75 16.68 40.12 19.66
N SER A 76 17.31 39.54 20.69
CA SER A 76 18.04 40.31 21.69
C SER A 76 19.40 39.72 22.02
N HIS A 77 20.29 40.60 22.43
CA HIS A 77 21.55 40.27 23.06
C HIS A 77 21.83 41.31 24.14
N PRO A 78 22.24 40.94 25.37
CA PRO A 78 22.39 41.89 26.49
C PRO A 78 23.29 43.10 26.18
N LYS A 79 24.28 42.89 25.31
CA LYS A 79 25.28 43.89 24.90
C LYS A 79 24.99 44.54 23.54
N PHE A 80 23.86 44.22 22.91
CA PHE A 80 23.44 44.84 21.65
C PHE A 80 22.33 45.85 21.93
N LEU A 81 22.73 47.08 22.27
CA LEU A 81 21.81 48.14 22.69
C LEU A 81 21.91 49.36 21.76
N ARG A 82 20.78 49.99 21.48
CA ARG A 82 20.71 51.21 20.65
C ARG A 82 21.53 52.33 21.28
N GLY A 83 22.37 52.99 20.50
CA GLY A 83 23.24 54.09 20.95
C GLY A 83 24.49 53.65 21.71
N HIS A 84 24.64 52.38 22.04
CA HIS A 84 25.77 51.85 22.82
C HIS A 84 26.69 51.01 21.92
N ALA A 85 27.13 51.57 20.81
CA ALA A 85 27.98 50.88 19.83
C ALA A 85 29.31 50.40 20.42
N TYR A 86 29.78 51.06 21.49
CA TYR A 86 30.97 50.64 22.20
C TYR A 86 30.82 49.27 22.85
N LEU A 87 29.63 48.74 23.12
CA LEU A 87 29.46 47.38 23.68
C LEU A 87 29.64 46.26 22.64
N LEU A 88 29.68 46.59 21.34
CA LEU A 88 29.76 45.61 20.27
C LEU A 88 31.05 44.77 20.31
N HIS A 89 32.17 45.32 20.80
CA HIS A 89 33.42 44.59 20.93
C HIS A 89 33.35 43.44 21.95
N GLU A 90 32.37 43.47 22.85
CA GLU A 90 32.13 42.41 23.82
C GLU A 90 31.25 41.27 23.28
N ILE A 91 30.65 41.45 22.10
CA ILE A 91 29.86 40.41 21.41
C ILE A 91 30.83 39.53 20.62
N LYS A 92 31.27 38.44 21.25
CA LYS A 92 32.19 37.48 20.62
C LYS A 92 31.43 36.33 19.98
N ARG A 93 31.91 35.91 18.82
CA ARG A 93 31.43 34.68 18.18
C ARG A 93 31.70 33.50 19.13
N LYS A 94 30.68 32.71 19.42
CA LYS A 94 30.82 31.43 20.09
C LYS A 94 31.75 30.56 19.23
N ALA A 95 32.83 30.06 19.83
CA ALA A 95 33.66 29.07 19.16
C ALA A 95 32.76 27.89 18.79
N MET A 96 32.88 27.41 17.55
CA MET A 96 32.27 26.13 17.22
C MET A 96 33.07 25.11 18.03
N ASP A 97 32.45 24.53 19.05
CA ASP A 97 33.13 23.54 19.87
C ASP A 97 33.51 22.40 18.92
N SER A 98 34.81 22.18 18.71
CA SER A 98 35.28 21.08 17.85
C SER A 98 34.67 19.75 18.30
N GLU A 99 34.38 19.61 19.59
CA GLU A 99 33.71 18.44 20.14
C GLU A 99 32.25 18.33 19.70
N MET A 100 31.51 19.44 19.52
CA MET A 100 30.15 19.39 18.95
C MET A 100 30.16 18.94 17.49
N LEU A 101 31.09 19.45 16.66
CA LEU A 101 31.21 19.02 15.27
C LEU A 101 31.58 17.54 15.15
N ARG A 102 32.46 17.05 16.03
CA ARG A 102 32.84 15.63 16.08
C ARG A 102 31.69 14.74 16.51
N ARG A 103 30.89 15.16 17.51
CA ARG A 103 29.67 14.43 17.93
C ARG A 103 28.62 14.39 16.83
N GLU A 104 28.30 15.53 16.22
CA GLU A 104 27.30 15.61 15.15
C GLU A 104 27.70 14.73 13.95
N THR A 105 28.97 14.75 13.56
CA THR A 105 29.48 13.88 12.47
C THR A 105 29.45 12.40 12.86
N GLY A 106 29.79 12.06 14.12
CA GLY A 106 29.74 10.69 14.64
C GLY A 106 28.33 10.12 14.68
N ASP A 107 27.36 10.91 15.16
CA ASP A 107 25.95 10.52 15.27
C ASP A 107 25.31 10.32 13.89
N ILE A 108 25.67 11.16 12.90
CA ILE A 108 25.23 10.98 11.51
C ILE A 108 25.79 9.69 10.93
N HIS A 109 27.07 9.38 11.17
CA HIS A 109 27.68 8.16 10.66
C HIS A 109 27.04 6.91 11.29
N ALA A 110 26.82 6.91 12.59
CA ALA A 110 26.13 5.82 13.29
C ALA A 110 24.70 5.62 12.76
N SER A 111 23.97 6.71 12.55
CA SER A 111 22.61 6.68 11.98
C SER A 111 22.62 6.11 10.56
N PHE A 112 23.59 6.52 9.74
CA PHE A 112 23.75 6.01 8.37
C PHE A 112 24.05 4.51 8.37
N SER A 113 24.95 4.04 9.23
CA SER A 113 25.25 2.61 9.39
C SER A 113 24.02 1.81 9.81
N MET A 114 23.21 2.31 10.75
CA MET A 114 21.98 1.63 11.16
C MET A 114 20.94 1.56 10.03
N ILE A 115 20.77 2.66 9.29
CA ILE A 115 19.87 2.70 8.12
C ILE A 115 20.34 1.68 7.07
N GLN A 116 21.65 1.62 6.80
CA GLN A 116 22.22 0.68 5.85
C GLN A 116 21.97 -0.77 6.26
N VAL A 117 22.18 -1.13 7.53
CA VAL A 117 21.88 -2.48 8.06
C VAL A 117 20.38 -2.80 7.91
N SER A 118 19.50 -1.88 8.31
CA SER A 118 18.05 -2.08 8.21
C SER A 118 17.58 -2.27 6.75
N GLN A 119 18.20 -1.55 5.81
CA GLN A 119 17.90 -1.68 4.39
C GLN A 119 18.34 -3.05 3.87
N THR A 120 19.51 -3.54 4.27
CA THR A 120 19.96 -4.88 3.87
C THR A 120 19.07 -5.99 4.42
N GLU A 121 18.59 -5.85 5.66
CA GLU A 121 17.67 -6.80 6.26
C GLU A 121 16.30 -6.81 5.56
N LEU A 122 15.77 -5.65 5.20
CA LEU A 122 14.51 -5.54 4.45
C LEU A 122 14.61 -6.20 3.06
N LEU A 123 15.73 -6.00 2.35
CA LEU A 123 15.97 -6.66 1.07
C LEU A 123 16.06 -8.18 1.23
N GLN A 124 16.69 -8.67 2.29
CA GLN A 124 16.76 -10.09 2.59
C GLN A 124 15.37 -10.68 2.89
N GLN A 125 14.56 -10.00 3.70
CA GLN A 125 13.18 -10.41 3.99
C GLN A 125 12.33 -10.48 2.72
N PHE A 126 12.45 -9.48 1.83
CA PHE A 126 11.74 -9.49 0.55
C PHE A 126 12.16 -10.68 -0.33
N SER A 127 13.45 -10.98 -0.41
CA SER A 127 13.95 -12.13 -1.17
C SER A 127 13.40 -13.46 -0.64
N MET A 128 13.39 -13.64 0.69
CA MET A 128 12.84 -14.86 1.31
C MET A 128 11.33 -14.99 1.06
N LEU A 129 10.59 -13.88 1.13
CA LEU A 129 9.16 -13.89 0.86
C LEU A 129 8.87 -14.27 -0.60
N GLN A 130 9.67 -13.76 -1.54
CA GLN A 130 9.55 -14.08 -2.96
C GLN A 130 9.81 -15.58 -3.22
N GLU A 131 10.82 -16.15 -2.58
CA GLU A 131 11.14 -17.58 -2.66
C GLU A 131 10.01 -18.44 -2.06
N ASN A 132 9.50 -18.07 -0.88
CA ASN A 132 8.38 -18.75 -0.26
C ASN A 132 7.13 -18.75 -1.13
N PHE A 133 6.84 -17.62 -1.79
CA PHE A 133 5.72 -17.52 -2.71
C PHE A 133 5.90 -18.41 -3.95
N ALA A 134 7.11 -18.46 -4.51
CA ALA A 134 7.41 -19.34 -5.63
C ALA A 134 7.21 -20.82 -5.24
N ASN A 135 7.69 -21.23 -4.07
CA ASN A 135 7.51 -22.58 -3.54
C ASN A 135 6.03 -22.92 -3.33
N LEU A 136 5.23 -21.97 -2.81
CA LEU A 136 3.79 -22.16 -2.62
C LEU A 136 3.06 -22.34 -3.95
N LEU A 137 3.38 -21.54 -4.96
CA LEU A 137 2.79 -21.67 -6.30
C LEU A 137 3.11 -23.03 -6.92
N GLN A 138 4.34 -23.50 -6.78
CA GLN A 138 4.73 -24.81 -7.27
C GLN A 138 3.95 -25.93 -6.58
N ALA A 139 3.89 -25.92 -5.25
CA ALA A 139 3.14 -26.92 -4.48
C ALA A 139 1.63 -26.91 -4.83
N PHE A 140 1.08 -25.74 -5.12
CA PHE A 140 -0.31 -25.61 -5.56
C PHE A 140 -0.54 -26.27 -6.93
N GLU A 141 0.33 -26.04 -7.90
CA GLU A 141 0.20 -26.64 -9.23
C GLU A 141 0.35 -28.17 -9.17
N GLU A 142 1.31 -28.68 -8.40
CA GLU A 142 1.48 -30.12 -8.15
C GLU A 142 0.21 -30.73 -7.52
N THR A 143 -0.38 -30.06 -6.54
CA THR A 143 -1.62 -30.51 -5.89
C THR A 143 -2.79 -30.54 -6.87
N LYS A 144 -2.90 -29.51 -7.72
CA LYS A 144 -3.95 -29.39 -8.73
C LYS A 144 -3.85 -30.48 -9.79
N GLU A 145 -2.64 -30.81 -10.26
CA GLU A 145 -2.40 -31.91 -11.19
C GLU A 145 -2.82 -33.26 -10.60
N VAL A 146 -2.41 -33.54 -9.36
CA VAL A 146 -2.82 -34.76 -8.65
C VAL A 146 -4.33 -34.82 -8.48
N GLN A 147 -4.98 -33.71 -8.14
CA GLN A 147 -6.44 -33.65 -7.98
C GLN A 147 -7.18 -33.91 -9.30
N LEU A 148 -6.68 -33.38 -10.42
CA LEU A 148 -7.26 -33.62 -11.74
C LEU A 148 -7.13 -35.09 -12.13
N GLN A 149 -5.95 -35.69 -11.91
CA GLN A 149 -5.72 -37.11 -12.15
C GLN A 149 -6.66 -37.99 -11.33
N GLN A 150 -6.87 -37.65 -10.05
CA GLN A 150 -7.83 -38.34 -9.19
C GLN A 150 -9.26 -38.23 -9.73
N GLN A 151 -9.71 -37.04 -10.14
CA GLN A 151 -11.03 -36.87 -10.76
C GLN A 151 -11.21 -37.71 -12.02
N MET A 152 -10.20 -37.75 -12.90
CA MET A 152 -10.24 -38.59 -14.10
C MET A 152 -10.33 -40.07 -13.76
N MET A 153 -9.59 -40.52 -12.74
CA MET A 153 -9.64 -41.91 -12.28
C MET A 153 -11.02 -42.27 -11.73
N ILE A 154 -11.60 -41.43 -10.87
CA ILE A 154 -12.95 -41.62 -10.33
C ILE A 154 -13.97 -41.67 -11.47
N ARG A 155 -13.86 -40.77 -12.44
CA ARG A 155 -14.74 -40.74 -13.61
C ARG A 155 -14.66 -42.04 -14.41
N ARG A 156 -13.46 -42.56 -14.68
CA ARG A 156 -13.27 -43.84 -15.39
C ARG A 156 -13.88 -45.02 -14.63
N LEU A 157 -13.76 -45.04 -13.30
CA LEU A 157 -14.36 -46.07 -12.47
C LEU A 157 -15.90 -46.01 -12.52
N MET A 158 -16.48 -44.81 -12.42
CA MET A 158 -17.93 -44.62 -12.58
C MET A 158 -18.44 -45.07 -13.95
N GLU A 159 -17.74 -44.71 -15.03
CA GLU A 159 -18.10 -45.14 -16.39
C GLU A 159 -18.07 -46.66 -16.53
N ARG A 160 -17.09 -47.33 -15.92
CA ARG A 160 -17.01 -48.79 -15.91
C ARG A 160 -18.16 -49.45 -15.15
N GLU A 161 -18.54 -48.91 -13.99
CA GLU A 161 -19.68 -49.38 -13.19
C GLU A 161 -21.01 -49.26 -13.95
N VAL A 162 -21.22 -48.14 -14.65
CA VAL A 162 -22.41 -47.94 -15.48
C VAL A 162 -22.46 -48.96 -16.63
N ASN A 163 -21.33 -49.18 -17.32
CA ASN A 163 -21.27 -50.15 -18.41
C ASN A 163 -21.48 -51.59 -17.92
N LEU A 164 -20.86 -51.99 -16.81
CA LEU A 164 -21.08 -53.31 -16.20
C LEU A 164 -22.54 -53.52 -15.78
N SER A 165 -23.18 -52.49 -15.24
CA SER A 165 -24.60 -52.53 -14.89
C SER A 165 -25.50 -52.64 -16.13
N HIS A 166 -25.15 -51.94 -17.22
CA HIS A 166 -25.86 -52.03 -18.49
C HIS A 166 -25.73 -53.42 -19.13
N ASP A 167 -24.52 -53.97 -19.16
CA ASP A 167 -24.24 -55.31 -19.71
C ASP A 167 -24.90 -56.43 -18.90
N ASN A 168 -24.97 -56.27 -17.57
CA ASN A 168 -25.72 -57.18 -16.73
C ASN A 168 -27.24 -57.08 -16.99
N ALA A 169 -27.78 -55.87 -17.15
CA ALA A 169 -29.20 -55.67 -17.45
C ALA A 169 -29.60 -56.19 -18.84
N THR A 170 -28.73 -56.03 -19.85
CA THR A 170 -28.95 -56.56 -21.21
C THR A 170 -28.84 -58.08 -21.23
N ASN A 171 -27.86 -58.68 -20.54
CA ASN A 171 -27.77 -60.13 -20.37
C ASN A 171 -28.99 -60.70 -19.64
N LEU A 172 -29.46 -60.07 -18.55
CA LEU A 172 -30.69 -60.49 -17.85
C LEU A 172 -31.91 -60.44 -18.76
N ARG A 173 -32.07 -59.39 -19.56
CA ARG A 173 -33.15 -59.30 -20.57
C ARG A 173 -33.02 -60.37 -21.64
N MET A 174 -31.80 -60.68 -22.08
CA MET A 174 -31.55 -61.71 -23.07
C MET A 174 -31.88 -63.11 -22.51
N ILE A 175 -31.49 -63.41 -21.27
CA ILE A 175 -31.83 -64.65 -20.56
C ILE A 175 -33.35 -64.77 -20.39
N HIS A 176 -34.04 -63.72 -19.94
CA HIS A 176 -35.50 -63.75 -19.83
C HIS A 176 -36.19 -63.90 -21.20
N SER A 177 -35.62 -63.34 -22.27
CA SER A 177 -36.15 -63.53 -23.63
C SER A 177 -35.95 -64.95 -24.16
N THR A 178 -34.81 -65.60 -23.86
CA THR A 178 -34.56 -67.00 -24.25
C THR A 178 -35.35 -67.99 -23.41
N GLU A 179 -35.54 -67.73 -22.11
CA GLU A 179 -36.46 -68.48 -21.25
C GLU A 179 -37.91 -68.38 -21.75
N PHE A 180 -38.34 -67.19 -22.21
CA PHE A 180 -39.67 -66.97 -22.79
C PHE A 180 -39.86 -67.69 -24.14
N ILE A 181 -38.83 -67.71 -25.00
CA ILE A 181 -38.87 -68.44 -26.28
C ILE A 181 -38.84 -69.96 -26.05
N ALA A 182 -38.04 -70.44 -25.09
CA ALA A 182 -37.99 -71.85 -24.71
C ALA A 182 -39.33 -72.32 -24.13
N SER A 183 -39.97 -71.53 -23.27
CA SER A 183 -41.29 -71.85 -22.71
C SER A 183 -42.43 -71.78 -23.74
N GLN A 184 -42.33 -70.97 -24.80
CA GLN A 184 -43.27 -71.01 -25.93
C GLN A 184 -43.07 -72.22 -26.86
N SER A 185 -41.85 -72.74 -27.02
CA SER A 185 -41.61 -73.94 -27.84
C SER A 185 -42.17 -75.22 -27.23
N PHE A 186 -42.34 -75.29 -25.90
CA PHE A 186 -42.99 -76.42 -25.24
C PHE A 186 -44.53 -76.33 -25.23
N ALA A 187 -45.12 -75.17 -25.55
CA ALA A 187 -46.56 -74.96 -25.48
C ALA A 187 -47.32 -75.18 -26.80
N ASN A 188 -46.65 -75.66 -27.87
CA ASN A 188 -47.27 -75.80 -29.19
C ASN A 188 -47.63 -77.25 -29.55
N ILE A 189 -48.48 -77.88 -28.72
CA ILE A 189 -49.41 -78.94 -29.15
C ILE A 189 -50.76 -78.64 -28.48
N GLY A 190 -51.70 -78.02 -29.21
CA GLY A 190 -53.09 -77.94 -28.79
C GLY A 190 -53.85 -76.65 -29.09
N GLN A 191 -54.43 -76.59 -30.31
CA GLN A 191 -55.74 -76.03 -30.70
C GLN A 191 -56.31 -74.70 -30.13
N SER A 192 -56.74 -73.87 -31.11
CA SER A 192 -58.08 -73.23 -31.31
C SER A 192 -58.50 -71.89 -30.63
N VAL A 193 -58.40 -70.81 -31.43
CA VAL A 193 -59.37 -69.70 -31.80
C VAL A 193 -60.13 -68.86 -30.71
N PRO A 194 -60.76 -67.69 -31.04
CA PRO A 194 -60.24 -66.35 -30.69
C PRO A 194 -61.23 -65.44 -29.91
N ALA A 195 -60.79 -64.26 -29.46
CA ALA A 195 -61.69 -63.15 -29.13
C ALA A 195 -61.02 -61.78 -29.29
N THR A 196 -61.84 -60.81 -29.68
CA THR A 196 -61.52 -59.48 -30.22
C THR A 196 -61.51 -58.36 -29.17
N SER A 197 -60.97 -57.19 -29.59
CA SER A 197 -61.30 -55.81 -29.13
C SER A 197 -60.54 -55.28 -27.91
N LYS A 198 -60.16 -54.00 -27.77
CA LYS A 198 -59.86 -52.77 -28.56
C LYS A 198 -59.43 -51.73 -27.47
N TYR A 199 -58.77 -50.62 -27.87
CA TYR A 199 -58.56 -49.35 -27.12
C TYR A 199 -57.51 -49.43 -25.99
N ASP A 200 -56.71 -48.43 -25.63
CA ASP A 200 -56.28 -47.15 -26.20
C ASP A 200 -55.05 -46.68 -25.39
N THR A 201 -54.16 -45.93 -26.04
CA THR A 201 -53.36 -44.76 -25.62
C THR A 201 -53.09 -44.51 -24.10
N THR A 202 -51.82 -44.31 -23.72
CA THR A 202 -51.23 -42.99 -23.31
C THR A 202 -50.02 -43.13 -22.35
N VAL A 203 -48.93 -42.53 -22.80
CA VAL A 203 -47.76 -41.91 -22.15
C VAL A 203 -47.96 -41.43 -20.69
N MET A 204 -46.96 -41.62 -19.82
CA MET A 204 -46.45 -40.66 -18.79
C MET A 204 -45.06 -41.16 -18.33
N SER A 205 -43.94 -40.55 -18.71
CA SER A 205 -43.33 -39.29 -18.26
C SER A 205 -42.82 -39.27 -16.81
N SER A 206 -41.48 -39.19 -16.72
CA SER A 206 -40.63 -38.43 -15.80
C SER A 206 -40.80 -38.57 -14.28
N ASN A 207 -39.70 -38.88 -13.57
CA ASN A 207 -38.97 -37.89 -12.76
C ASN A 207 -37.75 -38.49 -12.03
N SER A 208 -36.58 -37.87 -12.22
CA SER A 208 -35.46 -37.82 -11.26
C SER A 208 -34.79 -36.44 -11.37
N PRO A 209 -34.51 -35.72 -10.26
CA PRO A 209 -34.01 -34.36 -10.31
C PRO A 209 -32.47 -34.29 -10.30
N PHE A 210 -31.93 -33.39 -11.12
CA PHE A 210 -30.59 -32.82 -10.99
C PHE A 210 -30.64 -31.66 -9.99
N LEU A 211 -29.64 -31.54 -9.11
CA LEU A 211 -29.35 -30.31 -8.37
C LEU A 211 -28.15 -29.62 -9.01
N THR A 212 -28.40 -28.46 -9.60
CA THR A 212 -27.41 -27.50 -10.09
C THR A 212 -27.05 -26.55 -8.95
N PHE A 213 -25.76 -26.46 -8.59
CA PHE A 213 -25.23 -25.36 -7.78
C PHE A 213 -24.73 -24.27 -8.72
N GLN A 214 -25.32 -23.08 -8.57
CA GLN A 214 -24.99 -21.87 -9.33
C GLN A 214 -24.12 -20.98 -8.43
N LEU A 215 -22.91 -20.67 -8.89
CA LEU A 215 -21.98 -19.75 -8.23
C LEU A 215 -22.32 -18.31 -8.65
N ASP A 216 -22.70 -17.50 -7.67
CA ASP A 216 -22.92 -16.06 -7.77
C ASP A 216 -21.55 -15.35 -7.95
N GLN A 217 -21.37 -14.66 -9.07
CA GLN A 217 -20.26 -13.74 -9.31
C GLN A 217 -20.75 -12.31 -9.11
N SER A 218 -20.52 -11.75 -7.93
CA SER A 218 -20.77 -10.32 -7.71
C SER A 218 -19.96 -9.69 -6.58
N HIS A 219 -18.61 -9.74 -6.63
CA HIS A 219 -17.74 -8.62 -6.21
C HIS A 219 -16.24 -9.01 -6.32
N PHE A 220 -15.53 -8.39 -7.25
CA PHE A 220 -14.08 -8.21 -7.17
C PHE A 220 -13.79 -6.70 -7.32
N PRO A 221 -12.93 -6.10 -6.48
CA PRO A 221 -12.51 -4.71 -6.65
C PRO A 221 -11.50 -4.59 -7.81
N PRO A 222 -11.43 -3.44 -8.52
CA PRO A 222 -10.50 -3.28 -9.62
C PRO A 222 -9.07 -3.01 -9.12
N SER A 223 -8.10 -3.71 -9.69
CA SER A 223 -6.66 -3.41 -9.57
C SER A 223 -6.28 -2.18 -10.41
N PRO A 224 -5.27 -1.39 -9.99
CA PRO A 224 -4.91 -0.14 -10.65
C PRO A 224 -4.18 -0.36 -11.98
N VAL A 225 -4.53 0.49 -12.94
CA VAL A 225 -4.00 0.52 -14.30
C VAL A 225 -2.58 1.11 -14.29
N SER A 226 -1.61 0.34 -14.78
CA SER A 226 -0.32 0.83 -15.25
C SER A 226 -0.54 1.71 -16.48
N SER A 227 -0.10 2.97 -16.43
CA SER A 227 0.01 3.83 -17.60
C SER A 227 1.48 3.98 -18.00
N ASP A 228 1.72 3.63 -19.25
CA ASP A 228 2.99 3.49 -19.94
C ASP A 228 3.81 4.78 -20.05
N LEU A 229 5.11 4.53 -20.16
CA LEU A 229 6.12 5.35 -20.82
C LEU A 229 5.73 5.74 -22.25
N LEU A 230 6.08 6.96 -22.65
CA LEU A 230 6.91 7.34 -23.82
C LEU A 230 6.54 8.76 -24.32
N PRO A 231 7.38 9.43 -25.12
CA PRO A 231 8.79 9.15 -25.46
C PRO A 231 9.78 10.17 -24.87
#